data_AF-A0A8S3G8G0-F1
#
_entry.id   AF-A0A8S3G8G0-F1
#
_cell.length_a   1.000
_cell.length_b   1.000
_cell.length_c   1.000
_cell.angle_alpha   90.00
_cell.angle_beta   90.00
_cell.angle_gamma   90.00
#
_symmetry.space_group_name_H-M   'P 1'
#
loop_
_entity.id
_entity.type
_entity.pdbx_description
1 polymer ?
#
loop_
_entity_poly.entity_id
_entity_poly.type
_entity_poly.pdbx_seq_one_letter_code
_entity_poly.pdbx_strand_id
1 'polypeptide(L)'
;MTSTLISSNANSKKSSSNNTTMNGDSNESPLTEEELKKKETPITVSDVLRLRKSTNSYLIETDENAYKINFVHFRIRDMNTNKILFEVERDSDDDEFNDDVDSSAGRFVQYNFPASFLKLEQVGAS
;
A
#
# COMPACT_ATOMS: atom_id res chain seq x y z
N MET A 1 -30.08 -32.51 17.68
CA MET A 1 -28.91 -32.33 16.80
C MET A 1 -29.06 -33.31 15.65
N THR A 2 -29.40 -32.84 14.45
CA THR A 2 -29.18 -33.49 13.14
C THR A 2 -29.91 -32.71 12.03
N SER A 3 -29.15 -32.09 11.13
CA SER A 3 -29.59 -31.75 9.75
C SER A 3 -28.30 -31.47 8.96
N THR A 4 -27.78 -32.48 8.28
CA THR A 4 -27.97 -32.75 6.84
C THR A 4 -27.18 -31.79 5.96
N LEU A 5 -26.05 -32.29 5.46
CA LEU A 5 -25.20 -31.70 4.43
C LEU A 5 -25.91 -31.82 3.07
N ILE A 6 -25.97 -30.72 2.31
CA ILE A 6 -26.34 -30.73 0.89
C ILE A 6 -25.19 -30.10 0.12
N SER A 7 -24.46 -30.96 -0.60
CA SER A 7 -23.54 -30.56 -1.67
C SER A 7 -24.37 -30.33 -2.94
N SER A 8 -24.13 -29.20 -3.62
CA SER A 8 -24.61 -29.01 -4.99
C SER A 8 -23.43 -28.61 -5.87
N ASN A 9 -23.19 -29.47 -6.86
CA ASN A 9 -22.23 -29.31 -7.93
C ASN A 9 -23.01 -28.76 -9.14
N ALA A 10 -22.61 -27.62 -9.69
CA ALA A 10 -23.16 -27.09 -10.94
C ALA A 10 -22.03 -26.63 -11.84
N ASN A 11 -21.81 -27.39 -12.90
CA ASN A 11 -20.88 -27.10 -13.98
C ASN A 11 -21.63 -26.35 -15.09
N SER A 12 -21.17 -25.17 -15.50
CA SER A 12 -21.62 -24.55 -16.76
C SER A 12 -20.47 -23.83 -17.48
N LYS A 13 -20.41 -24.11 -18.77
CA LYS A 13 -19.34 -23.80 -19.73
C LYS A 13 -19.18 -22.30 -20.02
N LYS A 14 -17.91 -21.90 -20.07
CA LYS A 14 -17.19 -21.18 -21.14
C LYS A 14 -17.91 -20.01 -21.85
N SER A 15 -17.52 -18.79 -21.49
CA SER A 15 -17.54 -17.63 -22.39
C SER A 15 -16.13 -17.04 -22.49
N SER A 16 -15.66 -16.97 -23.73
CA SER A 16 -14.38 -16.38 -24.12
C SER A 16 -14.55 -14.87 -24.19
N SER A 17 -13.72 -14.09 -23.49
CA SER A 17 -13.48 -12.69 -23.82
C SER A 17 -12.05 -12.34 -23.39
N ASN A 18 -11.25 -12.06 -24.41
CA ASN A 18 -9.86 -11.68 -24.33
C ASN A 18 -9.75 -10.34 -23.58
N ASN A 19 -8.70 -10.16 -22.76
CA ASN A 19 -7.92 -8.93 -22.77
C ASN A 19 -6.56 -9.09 -22.09
N THR A 20 -5.56 -8.83 -22.92
CA THR A 20 -4.29 -8.16 -22.62
C THR A 20 -3.34 -8.84 -21.63
N THR A 21 -2.49 -9.69 -22.21
CA THR A 21 -1.18 -10.07 -21.71
C THR A 21 -0.40 -8.83 -21.25
N MET A 22 -0.27 -8.67 -19.93
CA MET A 22 0.78 -7.84 -19.35
C MET A 22 2.07 -8.64 -19.44
N ASN A 23 2.91 -8.30 -20.42
CA ASN A 23 4.29 -8.75 -20.49
C ASN A 23 5.08 -8.11 -19.34
N GLY A 24 5.10 -8.78 -18.19
CA GLY A 24 6.09 -8.60 -17.14
C GLY A 24 7.05 -9.78 -17.18
N ASP A 25 8.07 -9.70 -18.04
CA ASP A 25 9.20 -10.61 -17.99
C ASP A 25 10.04 -10.28 -16.75
N SER A 26 9.75 -10.97 -15.65
CA SER A 26 10.68 -11.11 -14.53
C SER A 26 10.46 -12.48 -13.91
N ASN A 27 11.24 -13.45 -14.39
CA ASN A 27 11.41 -14.81 -13.86
C ASN A 27 11.95 -14.85 -12.41
N GLU A 28 11.84 -13.75 -11.66
CA GLU A 28 12.38 -13.66 -10.30
C GLU A 28 11.38 -14.21 -9.28
N SER A 29 11.89 -15.06 -8.39
CA SER A 29 11.08 -15.68 -7.34
C SER A 29 10.42 -14.63 -6.44
N PRO A 30 9.23 -14.88 -5.86
CA PRO A 30 8.69 -13.98 -4.84
C PRO A 30 9.70 -13.84 -3.68
N LEU A 31 9.78 -12.66 -3.10
CA LEU A 31 10.67 -12.35 -1.98
C LEU A 31 9.82 -12.08 -0.73
N THR A 32 10.31 -12.44 0.45
CA THR A 32 9.62 -12.30 1.73
C THR A 32 10.16 -11.14 2.55
N GLU A 33 9.35 -10.60 3.46
CA GLU A 33 9.78 -9.56 4.40
C GLU A 33 11.01 -9.99 5.23
N GLU A 34 11.08 -11.26 5.65
CA GLU A 34 12.23 -11.76 6.43
C GLU A 34 13.53 -11.79 5.62
N GLU A 35 13.46 -12.08 4.33
CA GLU A 35 14.61 -12.06 3.44
C GLU A 35 15.10 -10.62 3.20
N LEU A 36 14.17 -9.66 3.03
CA LEU A 36 14.52 -8.24 2.92
C LEU A 36 15.22 -7.72 4.16
N LYS A 37 14.73 -8.08 5.34
CA LYS A 37 15.33 -7.63 6.61
C LYS A 37 16.70 -8.22 6.89
N LYS A 38 16.99 -9.42 6.37
CA LYS A 38 18.30 -10.08 6.51
C LYS A 38 19.28 -9.66 5.41
N LYS A 39 18.85 -8.84 4.46
CA LYS A 39 19.67 -8.42 3.33
C LYS A 39 20.77 -7.49 3.82
N GLU A 40 22.02 -7.82 3.51
CA GLU A 40 23.19 -6.98 3.84
C GLU A 40 23.35 -5.77 2.92
N THR A 41 22.66 -5.78 1.78
CA THR A 41 22.66 -4.68 0.82
C THR A 41 21.37 -3.86 0.95
N PRO A 42 21.39 -2.56 0.61
CA PRO A 42 20.20 -1.72 0.68
C PRO A 42 19.02 -2.32 -0.09
N ILE A 43 17.82 -2.09 0.44
CA ILE A 43 16.57 -2.50 -0.20
C ILE A 43 16.36 -1.64 -1.46
N THR A 44 16.07 -2.28 -2.59
CA THR A 44 15.89 -1.63 -3.88
C THR A 44 14.43 -1.69 -4.33
N VAL A 45 14.10 -0.89 -5.35
CA VAL A 45 12.76 -0.91 -5.98
C VAL A 45 12.41 -2.31 -6.50
N SER A 46 13.35 -3.01 -7.14
CA SER A 46 13.12 -4.36 -7.64
C SER A 46 12.80 -5.36 -6.54
N ASP A 47 13.41 -5.21 -5.36
CA ASP A 47 13.16 -6.10 -4.24
C ASP A 47 11.72 -5.97 -3.72
N VAL A 48 11.23 -4.73 -3.54
CA VAL A 48 9.87 -4.48 -3.00
C VAL A 48 8.77 -4.82 -4.01
N LEU A 49 9.05 -4.74 -5.31
CA LEU A 49 8.11 -5.16 -6.37
C LEU A 49 7.84 -6.67 -6.37
N ARG A 50 8.69 -7.47 -5.71
CA ARG A 50 8.54 -8.93 -5.58
C ARG A 50 7.71 -9.36 -4.37
N LEU A 51 7.33 -8.43 -3.48
CA LEU A 51 6.45 -8.71 -2.35
C LEU A 51 5.03 -9.03 -2.84
N ARG A 52 4.40 -10.03 -2.22
CA ARG A 52 3.04 -10.48 -2.56
C ARG A 52 1.98 -10.09 -1.52
N LYS A 53 2.39 -9.42 -0.45
CA LYS A 53 1.54 -8.97 0.65
C LYS A 53 2.17 -7.74 1.33
N SER A 54 1.38 -7.04 2.13
CA SER A 54 1.88 -5.98 3.01
C SER A 54 2.91 -6.54 4.00
N THR A 55 3.87 -5.70 4.38
CA THR A 55 4.80 -6.02 5.46
C THR A 55 4.10 -5.87 6.81
N ASN A 56 4.54 -6.63 7.81
CA ASN A 56 4.05 -6.52 9.19
C ASN A 56 4.78 -5.45 9.98
N SER A 57 5.93 -4.98 9.48
CA SER A 57 6.76 -3.98 10.14
C SER A 57 7.52 -3.14 9.10
N TYR A 58 8.14 -2.05 9.56
CA TYR A 58 8.97 -1.20 8.71
C TYR A 58 10.21 -1.97 8.25
N LEU A 59 10.60 -1.72 7.00
CA LEU A 59 11.75 -2.34 6.34
C LEU A 59 13.06 -1.60 6.63
N ILE A 60 12.97 -0.34 7.06
CA ILE A 60 14.07 0.57 7.37
C ILE A 60 13.74 1.38 8.63
N GLU A 61 14.78 1.82 9.34
CA GLU A 61 14.64 2.71 10.49
C GLU A 61 14.45 4.17 10.06
N THR A 62 13.97 5.02 10.97
CA THR A 62 13.75 6.46 10.73
C THR A 62 15.04 7.20 10.41
N ASP A 63 16.14 6.79 11.04
CA ASP A 63 17.44 7.44 10.97
C ASP A 63 18.10 7.27 9.59
N GLU A 64 17.59 6.34 8.77
CA GLU A 64 18.03 6.13 7.39
C GLU A 64 17.51 7.20 6.41
N ASN A 65 16.65 8.14 6.87
CA ASN A 65 16.23 9.32 6.10
C ASN A 65 17.34 10.39 6.04
N ALA A 66 18.48 10.05 5.44
CA ALA A 66 19.65 10.93 5.34
C ALA A 66 19.37 12.29 4.66
N TYR A 67 18.32 12.36 3.85
CA TYR A 67 17.91 13.57 3.12
C TYR A 67 16.89 14.42 3.89
N LYS A 68 16.47 13.99 5.08
CA LYS A 68 15.47 14.68 5.91
C LYS A 68 14.21 15.02 5.11
N ILE A 69 13.76 14.07 4.28
CA ILE A 69 12.52 14.23 3.52
C ILE A 69 11.37 14.26 4.52
N ASN A 70 10.62 15.36 4.53
CA ASN A 70 9.47 15.54 5.40
C ASN A 70 8.23 15.90 4.58
N PHE A 71 7.14 15.15 4.76
CA PHE A 71 5.85 15.45 4.15
C PHE A 71 5.08 16.39 5.08
N VAL A 72 4.85 17.63 4.60
CA VAL A 72 4.16 18.70 5.35
C VAL A 72 2.72 18.90 4.92
N HIS A 73 2.35 18.49 3.71
CA HIS A 73 1.01 18.62 3.17
C HIS A 73 0.68 17.40 2.32
N PHE A 74 -0.56 16.90 2.45
CA PHE A 74 -1.07 15.85 1.60
C PHE A 74 -2.56 16.02 1.37
N ARG A 75 -2.96 15.99 0.09
CA ARG A 75 -4.35 16.17 -0.31
C ARG A 75 -4.74 15.18 -1.38
N ILE A 76 -5.93 14.58 -1.23
CA ILE A 76 -6.60 13.75 -2.24
C ILE A 76 -7.85 14.45 -2.74
N ARG A 77 -8.02 14.55 -4.06
CA ARG A 77 -9.24 15.06 -4.70
C ARG A 77 -9.78 14.10 -5.75
N ASP A 78 -11.09 14.12 -5.94
CA ASP A 78 -11.75 13.53 -7.11
C ASP A 78 -11.46 14.41 -8.34
N MET A 79 -10.89 13.83 -9.40
CA MET A 79 -10.53 14.57 -10.60
C MET A 79 -11.73 14.97 -11.48
N ASN A 80 -12.86 14.27 -11.34
CA ASN A 80 -14.06 14.55 -12.14
C ASN A 80 -14.85 15.73 -11.55
N THR A 81 -14.91 15.82 -10.21
CA THR A 81 -15.69 16.85 -9.51
C THR A 81 -14.84 17.93 -8.85
N ASN A 82 -13.52 17.76 -8.77
CA ASN A 82 -12.59 18.55 -7.96
C ASN A 82 -12.91 18.57 -6.46
N LYS A 83 -13.76 17.66 -5.97
CA LYS A 83 -14.07 17.55 -4.55
C LYS A 83 -12.84 17.07 -3.78
N ILE A 84 -12.46 17.79 -2.72
CA ILE A 84 -11.45 17.33 -1.76
C ILE A 84 -12.03 16.18 -0.93
N LEU A 85 -11.32 15.05 -0.92
CA LEU A 85 -11.71 13.83 -0.23
C LEU A 85 -10.94 13.67 1.09
N PHE A 86 -9.71 14.18 1.13
CA PHE A 86 -8.83 14.18 2.28
C PHE A 86 -7.83 15.32 2.14
N GLU A 87 -7.51 15.98 3.24
CA GLU A 87 -6.46 16.99 3.32
C GLU A 87 -5.89 17.01 4.73
N VAL A 88 -4.57 16.98 4.83
CA VAL A 88 -3.85 17.13 6.09
C VAL A 88 -2.63 18.01 5.85
N GLU A 89 -2.35 18.86 6.82
CA GLU A 89 -1.20 19.75 6.85
C GLU A 89 -0.55 19.62 8.22
N ARG A 90 0.77 19.60 8.26
CA ARG A 90 1.60 19.60 9.46
C ARG A 90 2.46 20.85 9.46
N ASP A 91 2.75 21.36 10.65
CA ASP A 91 3.68 22.48 10.79
C ASP A 91 5.08 22.04 10.34
N SER A 92 5.76 22.90 9.58
CA SER A 92 7.05 22.56 8.97
C SER A 92 8.17 22.40 10.00
N ASP A 93 7.97 22.96 11.19
CA ASP A 93 8.91 22.98 12.31
C ASP A 93 8.64 21.87 13.33
N ASP A 94 7.59 21.05 13.12
CA ASP A 94 7.38 19.82 13.89
C ASP A 94 8.40 18.77 13.43
N ASP A 95 9.63 18.94 13.87
CA ASP A 95 10.66 17.91 13.87
C ASP A 95 10.25 16.83 14.90
N GLU A 96 9.27 16.00 14.54
CA GLU A 96 8.88 14.79 15.28
C GLU A 96 10.01 13.73 15.34
N PHE A 97 11.20 14.05 14.80
CA PHE A 97 12.46 13.34 15.06
C PHE A 97 13.00 13.64 16.47
N ASN A 98 12.13 13.71 17.48
CA ASN A 98 12.60 13.52 18.84
C ASN A 98 12.98 12.05 18.95
N ASP A 99 14.30 11.79 18.94
CA ASP A 99 14.93 10.46 19.09
C ASP A 99 14.46 9.68 20.36
N ASP A 100 13.65 10.31 21.21
CA ASP A 100 13.11 9.78 22.46
C ASP A 100 11.67 9.22 22.36
N VAL A 101 10.97 9.34 21.22
CA VAL A 101 9.57 8.89 21.08
C VAL A 101 9.43 7.90 19.92
N ASP A 102 9.11 6.64 20.27
CA ASP A 102 8.74 5.49 19.41
C ASP A 102 9.10 5.63 17.91
N SER A 103 10.07 4.83 17.44
CA SER A 103 10.49 4.74 16.02
C SER A 103 9.30 4.74 15.03
N SER A 104 8.10 4.27 15.40
CA SER A 104 6.92 4.29 14.53
C SER A 104 6.13 5.62 14.42
N ALA A 105 6.41 6.61 15.28
CA ALA A 105 5.68 7.88 15.34
C ALA A 105 5.65 8.60 13.97
N GLY A 106 4.47 9.08 13.59
CA GLY A 106 4.26 9.80 12.31
C GLY A 106 4.30 8.94 11.03
N ARG A 107 4.66 7.65 11.08
CA ARG A 107 4.76 6.77 9.90
C ARG A 107 3.49 5.95 9.61
N PHE A 108 2.41 6.13 10.37
CA PHE A 108 1.14 5.43 10.21
C PHE A 108 -0.02 6.41 10.08
N VAL A 109 -0.91 6.18 9.10
CA VAL A 109 -2.12 6.99 8.87
C VAL A 109 -3.32 6.07 8.68
N GLN A 110 -4.41 6.33 9.41
CA GLN A 110 -5.68 5.65 9.24
C GLN A 110 -6.67 6.51 8.46
N TYR A 111 -7.03 6.07 7.26
CA TYR A 111 -8.02 6.75 6.42
C TYR A 111 -9.43 6.26 6.70
N ASN A 112 -10.37 7.20 6.83
CA ASN A 112 -11.80 6.92 6.99
C ASN A 112 -12.57 7.44 5.77
N PHE A 113 -12.75 6.59 4.75
CA PHE A 113 -13.45 6.95 3.52
C PHE A 113 -14.86 6.35 3.42
N PRO A 114 -15.83 7.06 2.82
CA PRO A 114 -17.14 6.49 2.52
C PRO A 114 -17.04 5.44 1.41
N ALA A 115 -17.99 4.49 1.36
CA ALA A 115 -18.04 3.44 0.33
C ALA A 115 -18.10 3.98 -1.11
N SER A 116 -18.56 5.24 -1.30
CA SER A 116 -18.53 5.92 -2.60
C SER A 116 -17.12 6.18 -3.13
N PHE A 117 -16.10 6.22 -2.26
CA PHE A 117 -14.70 6.41 -2.66
C PHE A 117 -14.21 5.31 -3.61
N LEU A 118 -14.66 4.06 -3.39
CA LEU A 118 -14.30 2.91 -4.24
C LEU A 118 -14.92 2.99 -5.65
N LYS A 119 -15.83 3.94 -5.90
CA LYS A 119 -16.49 4.13 -7.19
C LYS A 119 -15.90 5.28 -8.01
N LEU A 120 -14.90 5.99 -7.47
CA LEU A 120 -14.24 7.06 -8.18
C LEU A 120 -13.40 6.49 -9.32
N GLU A 121 -13.45 7.15 -10.47
CA GLU A 121 -12.68 6.76 -11.65
C GLU A 121 -11.21 7.19 -11.52
N GLN A 122 -10.99 8.43 -11.08
CA GLN A 122 -9.65 8.99 -10.95
C GLN A 122 -9.57 9.95 -9.76
N VAL A 123 -8.49 9.82 -8.99
CA VAL A 123 -8.12 10.76 -7.93
C VAL A 123 -6.79 11.44 -8.26
N GLY A 124 -6.62 12.67 -7.78
CA GLY A 124 -5.37 13.39 -7.77
C GLY A 124 -4.81 13.45 -6.36
N ALA A 125 -3.52 13.20 -6.20
CA ALA A 125 -2.78 13.40 -4.96
C ALA A 125 -1.76 14.53 -5.15
N SER A 126 -1.65 15.41 -4.16
CA SER A 126 -0.71 16.55 -4.16
C SER A 126 -0.15 16.80 -2.77
#